data_AF-A0A519T901-F1
#
_entry.id   AF-A0A519T901-F1
#
_cell.length_a   1.000
_cell.length_b   1.000
_cell.length_c   1.000
_cell.angle_alpha   90.00
_cell.angle_beta   90.00
_cell.angle_gamma   90.00
#
_symmetry.space_group_name_H-M   'P 1'
#
loop_
_entity.id
_entity.type
_entity.pdbx_description
1 polymer ?
#
loop_
_entity_poly.entity_id
_entity_poly.type
_entity_poly.pdbx_seq_one_letter_code
_entity_poly.pdbx_strand_id
1 'polypeptide(L)' 'MRVALYARVSTRDKGQRTENQLRELRAFAEQLGYTFYMEYCD' A
#
# COMPACT_ATOMS: atom_id res chain seq x y z
N MET A 1 2.86 -4.78 15.80
CA MET A 1 3.87 -5.16 14.78
C MET A 1 4.14 -3.95 13.91
N ARG A 2 5.40 -3.66 13.56
CA ARG A 2 5.76 -2.50 12.73
C ARG A 2 5.91 -2.95 11.28
N VAL A 3 5.24 -2.28 10.34
CA VAL A 3 5.14 -2.72 8.94
C VAL A 3 5.50 -1.60 7.96
N ALA A 4 6.10 -1.97 6.83
CA ALA A 4 6.25 -1.12 5.67
C ALA A 4 5.32 -1.61 4.56
N LEU A 5 4.75 -0.68 3.79
CA LEU A 5 3.89 -1.01 2.65
C LEU A 5 4.67 -0.84 1.35
N TYR A 6 4.44 -1.73 0.40
CA TYR A 6 5.00 -1.63 -0.95
C TYR A 6 3.89 -1.82 -1.98
N ALA A 7 3.80 -0.91 -2.94
CA ALA A 7 2.85 -0.97 -4.04
C ALA A 7 3.57 -0.73 -5.36
N ARG A 8 3.23 -1.49 -6.40
CA ARG A 8 3.84 -1.32 -7.72
C ARG A 8 2.82 -1.44 -8.82
N VAL A 9 2.98 -0.66 -9.88
CA VAL A 9 2.23 -0.82 -11.13
C VAL A 9 3.18 -0.97 -12.31
N SER A 10 3.13 -2.11 -12.97
CA SER A 10 4.01 -2.38 -14.13
C SER A 10 3.56 -1.68 -15.41
N THR A 11 2.30 -1.24 -15.46
CA THR A 11 1.70 -0.49 -16.57
C THR A 11 0.80 0.60 -16.02
N ARG A 12 0.94 1.83 -16.51
CA ARG A 12 0.08 2.96 -16.10
C ARG A 12 -1.30 2.97 -16.77
N ASP A 13 -1.55 2.01 -17.64
CA ASP A 13 -2.79 1.91 -18.40
C ASP A 13 -3.94 1.31 -17.58
N LYS A 14 -5.17 1.59 -18.00
CA LYS A 14 -6.42 1.06 -17.42
C LYS A 14 -6.68 1.45 -15.95
N GLY A 15 -6.12 2.58 -15.50
CA GLY A 15 -6.41 3.12 -14.17
C GLY A 15 -5.71 2.40 -13.02
N GLN A 16 -4.68 1.61 -13.31
CA GLN A 16 -3.82 1.06 -12.26
C GLN A 16 -3.00 2.19 -11.62
N ARG A 17 -3.16 2.34 -10.31
CA ARG A 17 -2.53 3.36 -9.49
C ARG A 17 -2.04 2.71 -8.20
N THR A 18 -0.80 2.99 -7.80
CA THR A 18 -0.23 2.48 -6.55
C THR A 18 -1.07 2.96 -5.36
N GLU A 19 -1.71 4.14 -5.46
CA GLU A 19 -2.60 4.69 -4.44
C GLU A 19 -3.78 3.77 -4.11
N ASN A 20 -4.34 3.07 -5.10
CA ASN A 20 -5.45 2.15 -4.87
C ASN A 20 -4.99 0.93 -4.06
N GLN A 21 -3.80 0.40 -4.35
CA GLN A 21 -3.21 -0.71 -3.60
C GLN A 21 -2.87 -0.27 -2.16
N LEU A 22 -2.22 0.88 -2.01
CA LEU A 22 -1.84 1.42 -0.71
C LEU A 22 -3.07 1.69 0.17
N ARG A 23 -4.18 2.16 -0.39
CA ARG A 23 -5.42 2.38 0.37
C ARG A 23 -5.91 1.10 1.05
N GLU A 24 -5.97 0.00 0.32
CA GLU A 24 -6.43 -1.29 0.85
C GLU A 24 -5.42 -1.86 1.86
N LEU A 25 -4.11 -1.75 1.58
CA LEU A 25 -3.06 -2.18 2.49
C LEU A 25 -3.07 -1.41 3.81
N ARG A 26 -3.34 -0.10 3.78
CA ARG A 26 -3.51 0.72 4.98
C ARG A 26 -4.72 0.25 5.79
N ALA A 27 -5.87 0.09 5.16
CA ALA A 27 -7.08 -0.37 5.84
C ALA A 27 -6.85 -1.74 6.53
N PHE A 28 -6.16 -2.65 5.86
CA PHE A 28 -5.82 -3.96 6.41
C PHE A 28 -4.85 -3.86 7.61
N ALA A 29 -3.79 -3.07 7.48
CA ALA A 29 -2.84 -2.87 8.57
C ALA A 29 -3.46 -2.15 9.78
N GLU A 30 -4.40 -1.22 9.56
CA GLU A 30 -5.18 -0.58 10.62
C GLU A 30 -6.08 -1.59 11.34
N GLN A 31 -6.82 -2.43 10.60
CA GLN A 31 -7.67 -3.49 11.17
C GLN A 31 -6.88 -4.48 12.04
N LEU A 32 -5.60 -4.71 11.72
CA LEU A 32 -4.72 -5.60 12.48
C LEU A 32 -3.95 -4.88 13.60
N GLY A 33 -4.14 -3.57 13.77
CA GLY A 33 -3.45 -2.78 14.80
C GLY A 33 -1.94 -2.64 14.56
N TYR A 34 -1.51 -2.62 13.29
CA TYR A 34 -0.10 -2.49 12.94
C TYR A 34 0.34 -1.02 12.95
N THR A 35 1.61 -0.80 13.30
CA THR A 35 2.21 0.54 13.28
C THR A 35 2.90 0.75 11.95
N PHE A 36 2.49 1.77 11.19
CA PHE A 36 3.12 2.13 9.92
C PHE A 36 4.51 2.71 10.12
N TYR A 37 5.47 2.23 9.33
CA TYR A 37 6.82 2.79 9.27
C TYR A 37 7.03 3.68 8.05
N MET A 38 6.81 3.12 6.86
CA MET A 38 7.07 3.80 5.59
C MET A 38 6.34 3.09 4.44
N GLU A 39 6.13 3.82 3.34
CA GLU A 39 5.54 3.30 2.12
C GLU A 39 6.52 3.49 0.96
N TYR A 40 6.58 2.49 0.08
CA TYR A 40 7.46 2.47 -1.07
C TYR A 40 6.63 2.17 -2.32
N CYS A 41 6.95 2.84 -3.44
CA CYS A 41 6.26 2.68 -4.71
C CYS A 41 7.24 2.43 -5.86
N ASP A 42 6.83 1.62 -6.84
CA ASP A 42 7.50 1.40 -8.14
C ASP A 42 6.49 1.52 -9.30
#